data_AF-G0QDR9-F1
#
_entry.id   AF-G0QDR9-F1
#
_cell.length_a   1.000
_cell.length_b   1.000
_cell.length_c   1.000
_cell.angle_alpha   90.00
_cell.angle_beta   90.00
_cell.angle_gamma   90.00
#
_symmetry.space_group_name_H-M   'P 1'
#
loop_
_entity.id
_entity.type
_entity.pdbx_description
1 polymer ?
#
loop_
_entity_poly.entity_id
_entity_poly.type
_entity_poly.pdbx_seq_one_letter_code
_entity_poly.pdbx_strand_id
1 'polypeptide(L)'
;MEWRTSISSAGEDAEIRGEDLENVMDLPFSDAVFLVLSGRKPSDNESELFSTILSSCVDHGVGNPSTVSARTVQSGGNEPNTSIAAGILAMGDSHGGAITPCMEMLRGEEPRSAVKSRLESGEKVPGLGHKVYEDGDPRAERILELAEDLGTVG
;
A
#
# COMPACT_ATOMS: atom_id res chain seq x y z
N MET A 1 -0.32 -23.90 -22.76
CA MET A 1 -0.65 -23.24 -21.48
C MET A 1 -1.31 -21.92 -21.86
N GLU A 2 -2.56 -21.70 -21.48
CA GLU A 2 -3.30 -20.49 -21.86
C GLU A 2 -3.21 -19.50 -20.70
N TRP A 3 -2.42 -18.44 -20.86
CA TRP A 3 -2.30 -17.37 -19.87
C TRP A 3 -3.47 -16.40 -20.06
N ARG A 4 -4.26 -16.17 -19.00
CA ARG A 4 -5.43 -15.27 -19.04
C ARG A 4 -5.18 -14.07 -18.13
N THR A 5 -5.56 -12.88 -18.59
CA THR A 5 -5.48 -11.63 -17.82
C THR A 5 -6.62 -10.70 -18.22
N SER A 6 -6.99 -9.80 -17.32
CA SER A 6 -7.90 -8.67 -17.56
C SER A 6 -7.28 -7.34 -17.13
N ILE A 7 -5.94 -7.30 -17.02
CA ILE A 7 -5.18 -6.12 -16.55
C ILE A 7 -4.74 -5.27 -17.73
N SER A 8 -4.07 -5.86 -18.71
CA SER A 8 -3.57 -5.13 -19.87
C SER A 8 -3.46 -6.00 -21.12
N SER A 9 -3.45 -5.35 -22.28
CA SER A 9 -3.12 -5.91 -23.59
C SER A 9 -1.81 -5.27 -24.12
N ALA A 10 -1.26 -5.84 -25.19
CA ALA A 10 -0.09 -5.32 -25.88
C ALA A 10 -0.31 -5.39 -27.40
N GLY A 11 0.23 -4.44 -28.15
CA GLY A 11 0.02 -4.32 -29.60
C GLY A 11 -0.26 -2.87 -29.99
N GLU A 12 -0.79 -2.67 -31.21
CA GLU A 12 -1.19 -1.35 -31.70
C GLU A 12 -2.34 -0.75 -30.86
N ASP A 13 -3.23 -1.60 -30.33
CA ASP A 13 -4.35 -1.20 -29.46
C ASP A 13 -4.06 -1.62 -28.00
N ALA A 14 -2.94 -1.17 -27.45
CA ALA A 14 -2.57 -1.50 -26.07
C ALA A 14 -3.47 -0.77 -25.08
N GLU A 15 -4.09 -1.54 -24.18
CA GLU A 15 -5.00 -1.05 -23.15
C GLU A 15 -4.55 -1.48 -21.76
N ILE A 16 -4.92 -0.68 -20.75
CA ILE A 16 -4.83 -1.03 -19.33
C ILE A 16 -6.23 -0.90 -18.74
N ARG A 17 -6.82 -2.01 -18.28
CA ARG A 17 -8.19 -2.07 -17.74
C ARG A 17 -9.25 -1.50 -18.70
N GLY A 18 -9.06 -1.66 -20.00
CA GLY A 18 -9.97 -1.15 -21.05
C GLY A 18 -9.78 0.34 -21.36
N GLU A 19 -8.74 0.99 -20.81
CA GLU A 19 -8.34 2.35 -21.17
C GLU A 19 -7.15 2.29 -22.13
N ASP A 20 -7.22 3.02 -23.24
CA ASP A 20 -6.09 3.16 -24.16
C ASP A 20 -4.83 3.61 -23.41
N LEU A 21 -3.69 3.01 -23.74
CA LEU A 21 -2.42 3.32 -23.07
C LEU A 21 -2.07 4.81 -23.12
N GLU A 22 -2.37 5.49 -24.23
CA GLU A 22 -2.16 6.94 -24.38
C GLU A 22 -2.93 7.73 -23.32
N ASN A 23 -4.18 7.38 -23.06
CA ASN A 23 -5.00 8.02 -22.02
C ASN A 23 -4.44 7.74 -20.61
N VAL A 24 -3.84 6.56 -20.40
CA VAL A 24 -3.22 6.20 -19.13
C VAL A 24 -1.91 6.96 -18.90
N MET A 25 -1.18 7.29 -19.97
CA MET A 25 0.05 8.10 -19.90
C MET A 25 -0.22 9.54 -19.44
N ASP A 26 -1.42 10.05 -19.66
CA ASP A 26 -1.84 11.39 -19.22
C ASP A 26 -2.29 11.43 -17.75
N LEU A 27 -2.46 10.28 -17.10
CA LEU A 27 -2.85 10.20 -15.69
C LEU A 27 -1.67 10.51 -14.75
N PRO A 28 -1.93 11.09 -13.57
CA PRO A 28 -0.98 11.04 -12.47
C PRO A 28 -0.55 9.59 -12.21
N PHE A 29 0.71 9.37 -11.85
CA PHE A 29 1.22 8.01 -11.61
C PHE A 29 0.42 7.26 -10.55
N SER A 30 -0.03 7.95 -9.49
CA SER A 30 -0.93 7.39 -8.46
C SER A 30 -2.22 6.86 -9.05
N ASP A 31 -2.78 7.54 -10.05
CA ASP A 31 -4.09 7.24 -10.61
C ASP A 31 -4.01 6.09 -11.61
N ALA A 32 -2.90 6.00 -12.35
CA ALA A 32 -2.56 4.83 -13.15
C ALA A 32 -2.39 3.58 -12.26
N VAL A 33 -1.72 3.70 -11.11
CA VAL A 33 -1.61 2.61 -10.13
C VAL A 33 -3.00 2.24 -9.58
N PHE A 34 -3.81 3.23 -9.21
CA PHE A 34 -5.18 3.01 -8.74
C PHE A 34 -6.02 2.26 -9.77
N LEU A 35 -5.94 2.65 -11.05
CA LEU A 35 -6.63 2.00 -12.16
C LEU A 35 -6.23 0.53 -12.29
N VAL A 36 -4.93 0.23 -12.33
CA VAL A 36 -4.42 -1.14 -12.46
C VAL A 36 -4.94 -2.03 -11.32
N LEU A 37 -4.89 -1.53 -10.09
CA LEU A 37 -5.28 -2.28 -8.88
C LEU A 37 -6.80 -2.45 -8.74
N SER A 38 -7.57 -1.38 -8.99
CA SER A 38 -9.02 -1.36 -8.71
C SER A 38 -9.89 -1.71 -9.92
N GLY A 39 -9.36 -1.57 -11.14
CA GLY A 39 -10.11 -1.75 -12.40
C GLY A 39 -10.96 -0.55 -12.81
N ARG A 40 -10.87 0.60 -12.12
CA ARG A 40 -11.54 1.85 -12.49
C ARG A 40 -10.65 3.05 -12.21
N LYS A 41 -10.93 4.19 -12.84
CA LYS A 41 -10.30 5.47 -12.47
C LYS A 41 -10.75 5.91 -11.06
N PRO A 42 -9.87 6.58 -10.29
CA PRO A 42 -10.28 7.21 -9.04
C PRO A 42 -11.20 8.40 -9.34
N SER A 43 -12.07 8.74 -8.38
CA SER A 43 -12.64 10.09 -8.31
C SER A 43 -11.57 11.11 -7.90
N ASP A 44 -11.82 12.41 -8.08
CA ASP A 44 -10.86 13.47 -7.70
C ASP A 44 -10.43 13.36 -6.23
N ASN A 45 -11.39 13.09 -5.34
CA ASN A 45 -11.12 12.91 -3.90
C ASN A 45 -10.30 11.64 -3.62
N GLU A 46 -10.55 10.54 -4.34
CA GLU A 46 -9.75 9.32 -4.20
C GLU A 46 -8.34 9.48 -4.77
N SER A 47 -8.17 10.26 -5.84
CA SER A 47 -6.86 10.57 -6.42
C SER A 47 -5.99 11.29 -5.39
N GLU A 48 -6.52 12.33 -4.73
CA GLU A 48 -5.82 13.08 -3.70
C GLU A 48 -5.48 12.22 -2.47
N LEU A 49 -6.45 11.46 -1.97
CA LEU A 49 -6.23 10.58 -0.82
C LEU A 49 -5.23 9.47 -1.13
N PHE A 50 -5.35 8.80 -2.28
CA PHE A 50 -4.49 7.69 -2.65
C PHE A 50 -3.04 8.15 -2.87
N SER A 51 -2.84 9.30 -3.52
CA SER A 51 -1.52 9.93 -3.67
C SER A 51 -0.87 10.23 -2.30
N THR A 52 -1.65 10.72 -1.34
CA THR A 52 -1.18 10.97 0.04
C THR A 52 -0.79 9.67 0.75
N ILE A 53 -1.60 8.61 0.62
CA ILE A 53 -1.30 7.29 1.20
C ILE A 53 0.01 6.73 0.62
N LEU A 54 0.20 6.77 -0.70
CA LEU A 54 1.44 6.31 -1.34
C LEU A 54 2.65 7.11 -0.84
N SER A 55 2.52 8.43 -0.74
CA SER A 55 3.59 9.31 -0.26
C SER A 55 3.98 9.00 1.20
N SER A 56 3.01 8.65 2.05
CA SER A 56 3.26 8.33 3.47
C SER A 56 4.16 7.10 3.69
N CYS A 57 4.29 6.25 2.66
CA CYS A 57 5.05 5.00 2.70
C CYS A 57 6.33 5.04 1.84
N VAL A 58 6.73 6.20 1.30
CA VAL A 58 7.79 6.30 0.29
C VAL A 58 9.17 5.85 0.80
N ASP A 59 9.49 6.13 2.07
CA ASP A 59 10.71 5.69 2.75
C ASP A 59 10.48 5.74 4.28
N HIS A 60 11.26 4.97 5.04
CA HIS A 60 11.24 5.00 6.50
C HIS A 60 12.65 4.83 7.10
N GLY A 61 13.68 5.26 6.37
CA GLY A 61 15.07 5.25 6.78
C GLY A 61 15.80 3.94 6.53
N VAL A 62 17.08 3.96 6.89
CA VAL A 62 18.04 2.91 6.51
C VAL A 62 18.12 1.71 7.46
N GLY A 63 17.46 1.80 8.63
CA GLY A 63 17.52 0.77 9.66
C GLY A 63 16.52 -0.37 9.49
N ASN A 64 15.58 -0.25 8.54
CA ASN A 64 14.55 -1.26 8.34
C ASN A 64 15.09 -2.52 7.65
N PRO A 65 14.50 -3.70 7.92
CA PRO A 65 14.92 -4.95 7.29
C PRO A 65 15.00 -4.86 5.76
N SER A 66 14.04 -4.22 5.09
CA SER A 66 14.04 -4.01 3.63
C SER A 66 15.23 -3.20 3.15
N THR A 67 15.49 -2.05 3.77
CA THR A 67 16.61 -1.18 3.38
C THR A 67 17.96 -1.82 3.67
N VAL A 68 18.11 -2.49 4.81
CA VAL A 68 19.34 -3.23 5.17
C VAL A 68 19.60 -4.36 4.18
N SER A 69 18.56 -5.13 3.82
CA SER A 69 18.69 -6.24 2.86
C SER A 69 19.10 -5.75 1.48
N ALA A 70 18.43 -4.73 0.96
CA ALA A 70 18.76 -4.14 -0.34
C ALA A 70 20.21 -3.62 -0.38
N ARG A 71 20.63 -2.88 0.64
CA ARG A 71 21.99 -2.31 0.70
C ARG A 71 23.07 -3.38 0.87
N THR A 72 22.78 -4.45 1.62
CA THR A 72 23.71 -5.57 1.80
C THR A 72 23.95 -6.28 0.48
N VAL A 73 22.89 -6.57 -0.27
CA VAL A 73 23.00 -7.19 -1.60
C VAL A 73 23.73 -6.28 -2.59
N GLN A 74 23.45 -4.98 -2.57
CA GLN A 74 24.17 -4.00 -3.38
C GLN A 74 25.66 -3.96 -3.04
N SER A 75 26.01 -4.02 -1.76
CA SER A 75 27.41 -4.04 -1.30
C SER A 75 28.16 -5.31 -1.75
N GLY A 76 27.45 -6.37 -2.11
CA GLY A 76 28.02 -7.56 -2.75
C GLY A 76 28.34 -7.38 -4.24
N GLY A 77 28.10 -6.21 -4.83
CA GLY A 77 28.38 -5.91 -6.23
C GLY A 77 27.24 -6.28 -7.19
N ASN A 78 26.02 -6.47 -6.69
CA ASN A 78 24.86 -6.78 -7.53
C ASN A 78 24.28 -5.53 -8.21
N GLU A 79 23.54 -5.75 -9.29
CA GLU A 79 22.79 -4.72 -10.00
C GLU A 79 21.62 -4.16 -9.15
N PRO A 80 21.19 -2.91 -9.37
CA PRO A 80 20.13 -2.27 -8.59
C PRO A 80 18.82 -3.06 -8.52
N ASN A 81 18.40 -3.71 -9.61
CA ASN A 81 17.16 -4.49 -9.64
C ASN A 81 17.21 -5.70 -8.69
N THR A 82 18.37 -6.36 -8.58
CA THR A 82 18.59 -7.49 -7.66
C THR A 82 18.54 -7.00 -6.21
N SER A 83 19.15 -5.86 -5.93
CA SER A 83 19.14 -5.23 -4.60
C SER A 83 17.73 -4.79 -4.19
N ILE A 84 16.96 -4.19 -5.10
CA ILE A 84 15.56 -3.82 -4.87
C ILE A 84 14.72 -5.07 -4.59
N ALA A 85 14.90 -6.13 -5.38
CA ALA A 85 14.20 -7.40 -5.15
C ALA A 85 14.49 -7.97 -3.75
N ALA A 86 15.75 -7.91 -3.28
CA ALA A 86 16.11 -8.33 -1.93
C ALA A 86 15.41 -7.49 -0.84
N GLY A 87 15.27 -6.18 -1.06
CA GLY A 87 14.50 -5.31 -0.16
C GLY A 87 13.02 -5.67 -0.10
N ILE A 88 12.41 -5.95 -1.26
CA ILE A 88 11.01 -6.40 -1.35
C ILE A 88 10.81 -7.75 -0.66
N LEU A 89 11.74 -8.70 -0.83
CA LEU A 89 11.68 -10.01 -0.19
C LEU A 89 11.81 -9.98 1.33
N ALA A 90 12.35 -8.89 1.89
CA ALA A 90 12.39 -8.70 3.35
C ALA A 90 11.06 -8.17 3.92
N MET A 91 10.09 -7.82 3.08
CA MET A 91 8.72 -7.55 3.51
C MET A 91 8.04 -8.85 3.93
N GLY A 92 7.29 -8.82 5.02
CA GLY A 92 6.61 -10.00 5.58
C GLY A 92 5.76 -9.64 6.78
N ASP A 93 5.32 -10.65 7.54
CA ASP A 93 4.34 -10.48 8.64
C ASP A 93 4.72 -9.38 9.64
N SER A 94 6.02 -9.28 9.97
CA SER A 94 6.55 -8.30 10.91
C SER A 94 7.07 -7.01 10.27
N HIS A 95 7.11 -6.93 8.93
CA HIS A 95 7.61 -5.79 8.17
C HIS A 95 6.67 -5.49 6.98
N GLY A 96 5.62 -4.71 7.27
CA GLY A 96 4.54 -4.36 6.32
C GLY A 96 3.31 -5.27 6.38
N GLY A 97 3.39 -6.44 7.02
CA GLY A 97 2.30 -7.43 7.05
C GLY A 97 1.05 -7.08 7.86
N ALA A 98 1.03 -5.95 8.58
CA ALA A 98 -0.13 -5.59 9.42
C ALA A 98 -1.34 -5.04 8.63
N ILE A 99 -1.14 -4.61 7.38
CA ILE A 99 -2.17 -3.95 6.56
C ILE A 99 -3.31 -4.90 6.24
N THR A 100 -3.02 -6.08 5.67
CA THR A 100 -4.05 -7.04 5.24
C THR A 100 -4.91 -7.54 6.41
N PRO A 101 -4.34 -8.01 7.54
CA PRO A 101 -5.15 -8.43 8.69
C PRO A 101 -5.98 -7.30 9.31
N CYS A 102 -5.48 -6.06 9.29
CA CYS A 102 -6.26 -4.90 9.73
C CYS A 102 -7.46 -4.66 8.81
N MET A 103 -7.24 -4.66 7.49
CA MET A 103 -8.31 -4.49 6.51
C MET A 103 -9.37 -5.60 6.59
N GLU A 104 -8.95 -6.86 6.77
CA GLU A 104 -9.86 -7.99 6.95
C GLU A 104 -10.68 -7.86 8.24
N MET A 105 -10.05 -7.46 9.34
CA MET A 105 -10.71 -7.21 10.62
C MET A 105 -11.80 -6.15 10.49
N LEU A 106 -11.49 -5.02 9.84
CA LEU A 106 -12.44 -3.91 9.65
C LEU A 106 -13.59 -4.23 8.69
N ARG A 107 -13.43 -5.22 7.80
CA ARG A 107 -14.50 -5.65 6.88
C ARG A 107 -15.45 -6.70 7.49
N GLY A 108 -14.96 -7.48 8.46
CA GLY A 108 -15.66 -8.68 8.93
C GLY A 108 -16.54 -8.48 10.17
N GLU A 109 -16.19 -7.56 11.05
CA GLU A 109 -16.85 -7.38 12.35
C GLU A 109 -17.03 -5.91 12.71
N GLU A 110 -17.91 -5.64 13.66
CA GLU A 110 -17.98 -4.31 14.28
C GLU A 110 -16.62 -4.01 14.97
N PRO A 111 -15.97 -2.86 14.68
CA PRO A 111 -14.60 -2.61 15.09
C PRO A 111 -14.33 -2.77 16.60
N ARG A 112 -15.25 -2.32 17.47
CA ARG A 112 -15.05 -2.46 18.93
C ARG A 112 -15.08 -3.91 19.37
N SER A 113 -15.99 -4.71 18.83
CA SER A 113 -16.03 -6.16 19.08
C SER A 113 -14.73 -6.85 18.65
N ALA A 114 -14.24 -6.55 17.45
CA ALA A 114 -13.03 -7.15 16.89
C ALA A 114 -11.79 -6.84 17.75
N VAL A 115 -11.64 -5.58 18.17
CA VAL A 115 -10.57 -5.15 19.07
C VAL A 115 -10.69 -5.85 20.42
N LYS A 116 -11.88 -5.86 21.02
CA LYS A 116 -12.11 -6.48 22.33
C LYS A 116 -11.77 -7.97 22.34
N SER A 117 -12.23 -8.71 21.33
CA SER A 117 -11.98 -10.16 21.21
C SER A 117 -10.48 -10.48 21.18
N ARG A 118 -9.69 -9.73 20.40
CA ARG A 118 -8.23 -9.91 20.33
C ARG A 118 -7.51 -9.54 21.63
N LEU A 119 -7.97 -8.48 22.31
CA LEU A 119 -7.41 -8.10 23.61
C LEU A 119 -7.68 -9.18 24.66
N GLU A 120 -8.88 -9.77 24.68
CA GLU A 120 -9.26 -10.86 25.59
C GLU A 120 -8.49 -12.16 25.31
N SER A 121 -8.10 -12.42 24.06
CA SER A 121 -7.26 -13.56 23.68
C SER A 121 -5.76 -13.33 23.88
N GLY A 122 -5.34 -12.11 24.25
CA GLY A 122 -3.93 -11.74 24.42
C GLY A 122 -3.17 -11.58 23.09
N GLU A 123 -3.89 -11.48 21.98
CA GLU A 123 -3.32 -11.25 20.66
C GLU A 123 -3.02 -9.77 20.41
N LYS A 124 -2.09 -9.50 19.48
CA LYS A 124 -1.87 -8.13 18.98
C LYS A 124 -3.05 -7.73 18.10
N VAL A 125 -3.48 -6.47 18.22
CA VAL A 125 -4.48 -5.89 17.32
C VAL A 125 -3.76 -5.31 16.09
N PRO A 126 -3.99 -5.84 14.87
CA PRO A 126 -3.36 -5.30 13.67
C PRO A 126 -3.71 -3.82 13.47
N GLY A 127 -2.71 -3.02 13.07
CA GLY A 127 -2.88 -1.58 12.85
C GLY A 127 -2.82 -0.72 14.11
N LEU A 128 -2.74 -1.30 15.32
CA LEU A 128 -2.60 -0.56 16.57
C LEU A 128 -1.24 -0.78 17.24
N GLY A 129 -0.76 0.28 17.90
CA GLY A 129 0.48 0.31 18.66
C GLY A 129 1.68 0.74 17.82
N HIS A 130 2.53 1.59 18.39
CA HIS A 130 3.73 2.08 17.74
C HIS A 130 4.87 2.19 18.76
N LYS A 131 6.11 1.93 18.33
CA LYS A 131 7.28 1.92 19.23
C LYS A 131 7.81 3.30 19.60
N VAL A 132 7.48 4.31 18.80
CA VAL A 132 8.00 5.68 18.89
C VAL A 132 6.89 6.67 19.22
N TYR A 133 5.85 6.70 18.39
CA TYR A 133 4.64 7.49 18.61
C TYR A 133 3.74 6.88 19.69
N GLU A 134 3.81 7.40 20.91
CA GLU A 134 2.94 6.99 22.02
C GLU A 134 1.58 7.71 21.99
N ASP A 135 1.57 8.96 21.53
CA ASP A 135 0.38 9.84 21.55
C ASP A 135 -0.44 9.86 20.26
N GLY A 136 -0.01 9.11 19.22
CA GLY A 136 -0.66 9.10 17.90
C GLY A 136 0.36 9.15 16.76
N ASP A 137 0.13 8.36 15.70
CA ASP A 137 0.99 8.41 14.52
C ASP A 137 0.59 9.63 13.66
N PRO A 138 1.49 10.62 13.49
CA PRO A 138 1.15 11.85 12.77
C PRO A 138 0.78 11.61 11.30
N ARG A 139 1.22 10.49 10.71
CA ARG A 139 0.82 10.11 9.34
C ARG A 139 -0.63 9.65 9.31
N ALA A 140 -1.03 8.86 10.31
CA ALA A 140 -2.40 8.38 10.42
C ALA A 140 -3.36 9.55 10.67
N GLU A 141 -3.00 10.46 11.57
CA GLU A 141 -3.76 11.70 11.83
C GLU A 141 -3.97 12.49 10.54
N ARG A 142 -2.89 12.77 9.79
CA ARG A 142 -2.98 13.54 8.55
C ARG A 142 -3.86 12.85 7.48
N ILE A 143 -3.76 11.53 7.34
CA ILE A 143 -4.57 10.77 6.38
C ILE A 143 -6.05 10.78 6.78
N LEU A 144 -6.35 10.64 8.07
CA LEU A 144 -7.73 10.65 8.57
C LEU A 144 -8.38 12.04 8.43
N GLU A 145 -7.66 13.10 8.80
CA GLU A 145 -8.12 14.48 8.58
C GLU A 145 -8.41 14.75 7.10
N LEU A 146 -7.50 14.35 6.20
CA LEU A 146 -7.71 14.50 4.78
C LEU A 146 -8.93 13.70 4.28
N ALA A 147 -9.12 12.49 4.79
CA ALA A 147 -10.27 11.67 4.42
C ALA A 147 -11.60 12.30 4.88
N GLU A 148 -11.62 12.96 6.04
CA GLU A 148 -12.76 13.73 6.53
C GLU A 148 -13.05 14.95 5.63
N ASP A 149 -12.03 15.75 5.33
CA ASP A 149 -12.15 16.93 4.47
C ASP A 149 -12.67 16.59 3.06
N LEU A 150 -12.21 15.47 2.51
CA LEU A 150 -12.61 14.97 1.19
C LEU A 150 -13.93 14.19 1.20
N GLY A 151 -14.53 13.94 2.37
CA GLY A 151 -15.76 13.14 2.49
C GLY A 151 -15.59 11.70 2.02
N THR A 152 -14.38 11.14 2.15
CA THR A 152 -14.01 9.77 1.75
C THR A 152 -13.94 8.80 2.94
N VAL A 153 -14.41 9.23 4.11
CA VAL A 153 -14.54 8.37 5.29
C VAL A 153 -15.54 7.26 5.02
N GLY A 154 -15.20 6.03 5.43
CA GLY A 154 -16.03 4.83 5.27
C GLY A 154 -17.17 4.71 6.26
#